data_AF-B6FWG8-F1
#
_entry.id   AF-B6FWG8-F1
#
_cell.length_a   1.000
_cell.length_b   1.000
_cell.length_c   1.000
_cell.angle_alpha   90.00
_cell.angle_beta   90.00
_cell.angle_gamma   90.00
#
_symmetry.space_group_name_H-M   'P 1'
#
loop_
_entity.id
_entity.type
_entity.pdbx_description
1 polymer ?
#
loop_
_entity_poly.entity_id
_entity_poly.type
_entity_poly.pdbx_seq_one_letter_code
_entity_poly.pdbx_strand_id
1 'polypeptide(L)'
;MKIDGWVNDSGEKEPDYKKRKKQKKKRNLPSFENLSKFNIIKLVVAILLVFAIWNHFRYHSEINHMMDYIESRQYAIAIDYYSSLEKEFSEGKMDRFNAKLSKKINKFLENTGDDFFKGSISKEKFTGFVNMVNSLDKITVKSEKLLEQCKKAADMYSDGSIDYETAKSFVDTISALQGMEVGTEEYRQEIEFIYDSRMLYEQGYEYQKKFQYSKAIENYEKVLEKDKKYYKKAEENKKECIEKMYDYYIQEAALAAKDGNYQVATEYMEYVKKYYPDDEKVEKILKHYQKKLAEYTLGSDDIKNIYCKAADIEPEGITVSPLPQMVNGEKYYYAEILKDGKRINEVLINAENKKMYLYKDGERSYENIDHARFFRLNTNGEIEFAISKKDATENLKNELEKKKRVYKKLEEIESDKAERYSKSDKKISEMLNKKENTYFFFIGNKGFLRGKDLYCVDMYSGAVYSFENNKLVLI
;
A
#
# COMPACT_ATOMS: atom_id res chain seq x y z
N MET A 1 -16.32 57.76 43.15
CA MET A 1 -16.40 59.19 43.59
C MET A 1 -17.51 59.85 42.77
N LYS A 2 -18.24 60.85 43.29
CA LYS A 2 -19.37 61.47 42.57
C LYS A 2 -18.89 62.24 41.33
N ILE A 3 -19.72 62.29 40.27
CA ILE A 3 -20.49 63.47 39.83
C ILE A 3 -21.22 63.13 38.51
N ASP A 4 -22.55 63.24 38.53
CA ASP A 4 -23.39 63.34 37.35
C ASP A 4 -23.60 64.82 36.99
N GLY A 5 -23.83 65.16 35.72
CA GLY A 5 -24.17 66.52 35.31
C GLY A 5 -24.44 66.69 33.82
N TRP A 6 -25.59 67.26 33.46
CA TRP A 6 -26.06 67.44 32.08
C TRP A 6 -26.27 68.92 31.75
N VAL A 7 -25.74 69.35 30.59
CA VAL A 7 -26.42 70.14 29.53
C VAL A 7 -26.89 71.59 29.79
N ASN A 8 -26.79 72.42 28.73
CA ASN A 8 -27.37 73.77 28.51
C ASN A 8 -26.84 74.97 29.35
N ASP A 9 -27.03 76.24 28.95
CA ASP A 9 -27.13 76.91 27.61
C ASP A 9 -27.14 78.47 27.82
N SER A 10 -27.00 79.24 26.74
CA SER A 10 -27.52 80.61 26.52
C SER A 10 -26.79 81.86 27.09
N GLY A 11 -26.59 82.84 26.18
CA GLY A 11 -26.61 84.29 26.44
C GLY A 11 -25.35 85.00 26.95
N GLU A 12 -25.14 86.32 26.74
CA GLU A 12 -25.75 87.27 25.78
C GLU A 12 -24.99 88.63 25.84
N LYS A 13 -24.83 89.38 24.71
CA LYS A 13 -24.99 90.86 24.57
C LYS A 13 -24.45 91.48 23.26
N GLU A 14 -25.16 92.52 22.78
CA GLU A 14 -24.94 93.38 21.60
C GLU A 14 -24.42 94.81 22.02
N PRO A 15 -24.24 95.90 21.19
CA PRO A 15 -25.06 96.38 20.01
C PRO A 15 -24.43 97.19 18.80
N ASP A 16 -25.10 97.15 17.60
CA ASP A 16 -25.01 97.98 16.33
C ASP A 16 -23.56 98.34 15.80
N TYR A 17 -23.14 99.40 15.06
CA TYR A 17 -23.66 100.71 14.60
C TYR A 17 -23.51 101.03 13.08
N LYS A 18 -24.65 101.26 12.40
CA LYS A 18 -24.87 102.23 11.25
C LYS A 18 -24.21 102.01 9.85
N LYS A 19 -24.99 101.41 8.95
CA LYS A 19 -25.34 101.84 7.56
C LYS A 19 -24.33 102.68 6.71
N ARG A 20 -23.90 102.14 5.55
CA ARG A 20 -23.57 102.92 4.33
C ARG A 20 -24.24 102.32 3.07
N LYS A 21 -24.54 103.17 2.07
CA LYS A 21 -25.42 102.86 0.91
C LYS A 21 -24.71 102.07 -0.20
N LYS A 22 -25.34 101.02 -0.76
CA LYS A 22 -24.91 100.38 -2.02
C LYS A 22 -25.38 101.20 -3.23
N GLN A 23 -24.46 101.71 -4.06
CA GLN A 23 -24.78 102.24 -5.39
C GLN A 23 -24.84 101.11 -6.44
N LYS A 24 -25.88 101.06 -7.26
CA LYS A 24 -25.91 100.21 -8.46
C LYS A 24 -25.10 100.89 -9.58
N LYS A 25 -23.90 100.37 -9.91
CA LYS A 25 -23.28 100.62 -11.22
C LYS A 25 -23.66 99.49 -12.17
N LYS A 26 -24.40 99.80 -13.24
CA LYS A 26 -24.43 98.92 -14.42
C LYS A 26 -23.01 98.82 -14.98
N ARG A 27 -22.53 97.61 -15.25
CA ARG A 27 -21.44 97.36 -16.20
C ARG A 27 -22.08 96.80 -17.46
N ASN A 28 -21.80 97.42 -18.59
CA ASN A 28 -22.24 96.90 -19.88
C ASN A 28 -21.39 95.68 -20.23
N LEU A 29 -21.99 94.67 -20.85
CA LEU A 29 -21.24 93.64 -21.57
C LEU A 29 -20.67 94.28 -22.86
N PRO A 30 -19.43 93.94 -23.27
CA PRO A 30 -18.94 94.29 -24.59
C PRO A 30 -19.75 93.58 -25.68
N SER A 31 -19.96 94.24 -26.82
CA SER A 31 -20.46 93.59 -28.03
C SER A 31 -19.38 92.68 -28.64
N PHE A 32 -19.77 91.53 -29.17
CA PHE A 32 -18.87 90.51 -29.72
C PHE A 32 -18.39 90.82 -31.16
N GLU A 33 -18.08 92.08 -31.44
CA GLU A 33 -17.73 92.57 -32.78
C GLU A 33 -16.28 93.10 -32.83
N ASN A 34 -15.31 92.19 -32.74
CA ASN A 34 -13.99 92.23 -33.42
C ASN A 34 -13.06 91.11 -32.91
N LEU A 35 -13.40 89.85 -33.21
CA LEU A 35 -12.49 88.71 -32.99
C LEU A 35 -11.68 88.45 -34.28
N SER A 36 -10.42 88.88 -34.30
CA SER A 36 -9.51 88.56 -35.40
C SER A 36 -9.28 87.04 -35.50
N LYS A 37 -9.12 86.52 -36.73
CA LYS A 37 -8.99 85.07 -36.97
C LYS A 37 -7.88 84.41 -36.12
N PHE A 38 -6.79 85.13 -35.86
CA PHE A 38 -5.70 84.68 -34.98
C PHE A 38 -6.13 84.45 -33.52
N ASN A 39 -7.00 85.30 -32.97
CA ASN A 39 -7.48 85.14 -31.60
C ASN A 39 -8.51 84.01 -31.48
N ILE A 40 -9.34 83.79 -32.51
CA ILE A 40 -10.22 82.62 -32.59
C ILE A 40 -9.40 81.33 -32.64
N ILE A 41 -8.37 81.26 -33.49
CA ILE A 41 -7.48 80.08 -33.59
C ILE A 41 -6.77 79.81 -32.26
N LYS A 42 -6.24 80.84 -31.58
CA LYS A 42 -5.65 80.69 -30.24
C LYS A 42 -6.67 80.21 -29.20
N LEU A 43 -7.91 80.69 -29.24
CA LEU A 43 -8.98 80.23 -28.35
C LEU A 43 -9.35 78.76 -28.62
N VAL A 44 -9.48 78.37 -29.89
CA VAL A 44 -9.76 76.97 -30.28
C VAL A 44 -8.61 76.04 -29.87
N VAL A 45 -7.36 76.43 -30.09
CA VAL A 45 -6.19 75.66 -29.63
C VAL A 45 -6.13 75.59 -28.10
N ALA A 46 -6.45 76.67 -27.37
CA ALA A 46 -6.53 76.64 -25.92
C ALA A 46 -7.66 75.75 -25.40
N ILE A 47 -8.84 75.77 -26.04
CA ILE A 47 -9.96 74.87 -25.72
C ILE A 47 -9.58 73.42 -26.02
N LEU A 48 -8.93 73.13 -27.16
CA LEU A 48 -8.44 71.80 -27.49
C LEU A 48 -7.36 71.31 -26.51
N LEU A 49 -6.47 72.19 -26.05
CA LEU A 49 -5.48 71.87 -25.02
C LEU A 49 -6.15 71.61 -23.67
N VAL A 50 -7.09 72.45 -23.23
CA VAL A 50 -7.87 72.22 -22.00
C VAL A 50 -8.69 70.94 -22.09
N PHE A 51 -9.29 70.64 -23.24
CA PHE A 51 -10.06 69.42 -23.48
C PHE A 51 -9.15 68.18 -23.54
N ALA A 52 -7.93 68.28 -24.10
CA ALA A 52 -6.94 67.21 -24.08
C ALA A 52 -6.38 66.97 -22.66
N ILE A 53 -6.10 68.03 -21.90
CA ILE A 53 -5.66 67.97 -20.51
C ILE A 53 -6.77 67.37 -19.63
N TRP A 54 -8.01 67.84 -19.76
CA TRP A 54 -9.15 67.31 -19.00
C TRP A 54 -9.44 65.85 -19.34
N ASN A 55 -9.42 65.47 -20.63
CA ASN A 55 -9.50 64.07 -21.03
C ASN A 55 -8.35 63.25 -20.45
N HIS A 56 -7.11 63.75 -20.43
CA HIS A 56 -5.96 63.05 -19.84
C HIS A 56 -6.09 62.88 -18.32
N PHE A 57 -6.57 63.90 -17.60
CA PHE A 57 -6.82 63.81 -16.16
C PHE A 57 -7.93 62.82 -15.85
N ARG A 58 -9.09 62.93 -16.51
CA ARG A 58 -10.21 61.98 -16.35
C ARG A 58 -9.76 60.55 -16.65
N TYR A 59 -9.14 60.32 -17.80
CA TYR A 59 -8.58 59.04 -18.22
C TYR A 59 -7.57 58.44 -17.22
N HIS A 60 -6.76 59.26 -16.53
CA HIS A 60 -5.86 58.74 -15.50
C HIS A 60 -6.61 58.36 -14.22
N SER A 61 -7.67 59.11 -13.87
CA SER A 61 -8.59 58.77 -12.78
C SER A 61 -9.27 57.42 -13.01
N GLU A 62 -9.80 57.17 -14.23
CA GLU A 62 -10.50 55.92 -14.51
C GLU A 62 -9.57 54.68 -14.36
N ILE A 63 -8.29 54.81 -14.74
CA ILE A 63 -7.27 53.74 -14.57
C ILE A 63 -6.88 53.55 -13.10
N ASN A 64 -7.11 54.54 -12.25
CA ASN A 64 -6.94 54.39 -10.80
C ASN A 64 -8.17 53.72 -10.21
N HIS A 65 -9.39 54.22 -10.47
CA HIS A 65 -10.64 53.59 -10.01
C HIS A 65 -10.78 52.12 -10.41
N MET A 66 -10.41 51.74 -11.63
CA MET A 66 -10.41 50.33 -12.04
C MET A 66 -9.47 49.48 -11.17
N MET A 67 -8.29 49.98 -10.83
CA MET A 67 -7.38 49.27 -9.91
C MET A 67 -7.89 49.31 -8.47
N ASP A 68 -8.48 50.42 -8.01
CA ASP A 68 -9.05 50.52 -6.67
C ASP A 68 -10.12 49.43 -6.46
N TYR A 69 -10.99 49.20 -7.47
CA TYR A 69 -11.96 48.10 -7.46
C TYR A 69 -11.31 46.71 -7.49
N ILE A 70 -10.28 46.52 -8.32
CA ILE A 70 -9.51 45.25 -8.39
C ILE A 70 -8.86 44.95 -7.04
N GLU A 71 -8.03 45.85 -6.53
CA GLU A 71 -7.23 45.68 -5.31
C GLU A 71 -8.14 45.54 -4.06
N SER A 72 -9.30 46.23 -4.06
CA SER A 72 -10.36 46.07 -3.04
C SER A 72 -11.24 44.81 -3.22
N ARG A 73 -10.94 43.96 -4.22
CA ARG A 73 -11.65 42.72 -4.58
C ARG A 73 -13.12 42.88 -4.98
N GLN A 74 -13.50 44.07 -5.45
CA GLN A 74 -14.83 44.38 -5.93
C GLN A 74 -14.97 43.97 -7.41
N TYR A 75 -14.63 42.71 -7.73
CA TYR A 75 -14.40 42.24 -9.11
C TYR A 75 -15.63 42.41 -10.02
N ALA A 76 -16.85 42.17 -9.51
CA ALA A 76 -18.08 42.42 -10.27
C ALA A 76 -18.23 43.91 -10.65
N ILE A 77 -17.98 44.82 -9.68
CA ILE A 77 -18.03 46.27 -9.91
C ILE A 77 -16.94 46.69 -10.91
N ALA A 78 -15.74 46.08 -10.85
CA ALA A 78 -14.68 46.31 -11.82
C ALA A 78 -15.10 45.90 -13.25
N ILE A 79 -15.74 44.74 -13.42
CA ILE A 79 -16.22 44.25 -14.71
C ILE A 79 -17.37 45.14 -15.23
N ASP A 80 -18.37 45.45 -14.41
CA ASP A 80 -19.48 46.35 -14.77
C ASP A 80 -18.98 47.75 -15.18
N TYR A 81 -18.00 48.28 -14.43
CA TYR A 81 -17.36 49.57 -14.70
C TYR A 81 -16.55 49.53 -16.00
N TYR A 82 -15.73 48.51 -16.24
CA TYR A 82 -15.02 48.32 -17.51
C TYR A 82 -16.01 48.25 -18.69
N SER A 83 -17.08 47.46 -18.56
CA SER A 83 -18.18 47.37 -19.53
C SER A 83 -19.03 48.64 -19.67
N SER A 84 -18.84 49.65 -18.81
CA SER A 84 -19.39 51.00 -18.97
C SER A 84 -18.42 51.91 -19.73
N LEU A 85 -17.11 51.79 -19.47
CA LEU A 85 -16.07 52.53 -20.19
C LEU A 85 -16.05 52.16 -21.68
N GLU A 86 -16.25 50.88 -22.02
CA GLU A 86 -16.39 50.43 -23.42
C GLU A 86 -17.58 51.05 -24.17
N LYS A 87 -18.60 51.54 -23.45
CA LYS A 87 -19.77 52.23 -24.03
C LYS A 87 -19.58 53.76 -24.07
N GLU A 88 -18.80 54.33 -23.16
CA GLU A 88 -18.49 55.77 -23.12
C GLU A 88 -17.28 56.17 -24.00
N PHE A 89 -16.35 55.25 -24.26
CA PHE A 89 -15.08 55.57 -24.91
C PHE A 89 -15.13 55.29 -26.40
N SER A 90 -14.51 56.16 -27.19
CA SER A 90 -14.15 55.81 -28.57
C SER A 90 -13.06 54.73 -28.57
N GLU A 91 -13.04 53.90 -29.61
CA GLU A 91 -12.06 52.82 -29.87
C GLU A 91 -10.61 53.24 -29.51
N GLY A 92 -10.06 54.22 -30.22
CA GLY A 92 -8.72 54.77 -29.96
C GLY A 92 -8.54 55.50 -28.62
N LYS A 93 -9.57 55.62 -27.76
CA LYS A 93 -9.45 56.00 -26.34
C LYS A 93 -9.41 54.75 -25.46
N MET A 94 -10.22 53.73 -25.78
CA MET A 94 -10.24 52.43 -25.12
C MET A 94 -8.93 51.66 -25.33
N ASP A 95 -8.36 51.63 -26.54
CA ASP A 95 -7.06 51.00 -26.81
C ASP A 95 -5.95 51.54 -25.90
N ARG A 96 -5.92 52.87 -25.75
CA ARG A 96 -4.97 53.56 -24.86
C ARG A 96 -5.27 53.28 -23.40
N PHE A 97 -6.52 53.07 -23.01
CA PHE A 97 -6.89 52.68 -21.64
C PHE A 97 -6.40 51.25 -21.38
N ASN A 98 -6.75 50.31 -22.25
CA ASN A 98 -6.39 48.89 -22.18
C ASN A 98 -4.87 48.69 -22.16
N ALA A 99 -4.11 49.40 -22.98
CA ALA A 99 -2.64 49.32 -22.97
C ALA A 99 -2.02 49.77 -21.62
N LYS A 100 -2.59 50.78 -20.94
CA LYS A 100 -2.09 51.24 -19.63
C LYS A 100 -2.63 50.41 -18.46
N LEU A 101 -3.89 49.95 -18.53
CA LEU A 101 -4.47 49.04 -17.55
C LEU A 101 -3.74 47.69 -17.58
N SER A 102 -3.47 47.13 -18.76
CA SER A 102 -2.59 45.98 -18.95
C SER A 102 -1.23 46.18 -18.30
N LYS A 103 -0.57 47.34 -18.49
CA LYS A 103 0.70 47.63 -17.83
C LYS A 103 0.61 47.65 -16.29
N LYS A 104 -0.51 48.11 -15.72
CA LYS A 104 -0.75 48.03 -14.26
C LYS A 104 -1.04 46.60 -13.79
N ILE A 105 -1.95 45.90 -14.44
CA ILE A 105 -2.35 44.52 -14.11
C ILE A 105 -1.14 43.58 -14.17
N ASN A 106 -0.28 43.69 -15.18
CA ASN A 106 0.96 42.91 -15.23
C ASN A 106 1.86 43.20 -14.02
N LYS A 107 2.09 44.47 -13.65
CA LYS A 107 2.87 44.80 -12.45
C LYS A 107 2.21 44.27 -11.16
N PHE A 108 0.88 44.26 -11.09
CA PHE A 108 0.15 43.70 -9.96
C PHE A 108 0.32 42.18 -9.85
N LEU A 109 0.19 41.44 -10.96
CA LEU A 109 0.43 39.99 -11.02
C LEU A 109 1.89 39.65 -10.68
N GLU A 110 2.86 40.37 -11.27
CA GLU A 110 4.30 40.27 -10.96
C GLU A 110 4.56 40.41 -9.45
N ASN A 111 3.95 41.39 -8.78
CA ASN A 111 4.08 41.55 -7.33
C ASN A 111 3.36 40.44 -6.52
N THR A 112 2.23 39.94 -7.03
CA THR A 112 1.34 39.01 -6.30
C THR A 112 2.00 37.67 -6.00
N GLY A 113 2.88 37.16 -6.88
CA GLY A 113 3.54 35.87 -6.66
C GLY A 113 4.38 35.82 -5.39
N ASP A 114 5.17 36.87 -5.11
CA ASP A 114 5.98 36.93 -3.89
C ASP A 114 5.13 36.99 -2.62
N ASP A 115 3.96 37.63 -2.66
CA ASP A 115 3.04 37.69 -1.52
C ASP A 115 2.16 36.44 -1.39
N PHE A 116 2.00 35.67 -2.47
CA PHE A 116 1.42 34.33 -2.47
C PHE A 116 2.35 33.33 -1.79
N PHE A 117 3.64 33.28 -2.16
CA PHE A 117 4.62 32.36 -1.55
C PHE A 117 4.85 32.65 -0.05
N LYS A 118 4.58 33.88 0.41
CA LYS A 118 4.60 34.28 1.83
C LYS A 118 3.26 34.05 2.56
N GLY A 119 2.25 33.47 1.90
CA GLY A 119 0.90 33.27 2.47
C GLY A 119 0.10 34.55 2.76
N SER A 120 0.57 35.73 2.32
CA SER A 120 -0.13 37.01 2.51
C SER A 120 -1.35 37.13 1.59
N ILE A 121 -1.27 36.53 0.40
CA ILE A 121 -2.38 36.32 -0.53
C ILE A 121 -2.69 34.82 -0.58
N SER A 122 -3.97 34.44 -0.49
CA SER A 122 -4.43 33.05 -0.49
C SER A 122 -4.92 32.62 -1.88
N LYS A 123 -5.08 31.31 -2.08
CA LYS A 123 -5.53 30.68 -3.34
C LYS A 123 -6.81 31.33 -3.88
N GLU A 124 -7.82 31.49 -3.04
CA GLU A 124 -9.12 32.08 -3.41
C GLU A 124 -8.99 33.55 -3.86
N LYS A 125 -8.16 34.34 -3.17
CA LYS A 125 -7.89 35.73 -3.54
C LYS A 125 -7.21 35.78 -4.92
N PHE A 126 -6.17 34.94 -5.12
CA PHE A 126 -5.38 34.94 -6.35
C PHE A 126 -6.16 34.41 -7.56
N THR A 127 -6.91 33.31 -7.40
CA THR A 127 -7.84 32.81 -8.41
C THR A 127 -8.92 33.85 -8.73
N GLY A 128 -9.41 34.60 -7.74
CA GLY A 128 -10.32 35.72 -7.95
C GLY A 128 -9.73 36.83 -8.82
N PHE A 129 -8.47 37.21 -8.59
CA PHE A 129 -7.75 38.16 -9.45
C PHE A 129 -7.60 37.63 -10.89
N VAL A 130 -7.18 36.37 -11.07
CA VAL A 130 -7.03 35.74 -12.39
C VAL A 130 -8.35 35.68 -13.17
N ASN A 131 -9.44 35.24 -12.53
CA ASN A 131 -10.76 35.17 -13.16
C ASN A 131 -11.27 36.56 -13.57
N MET A 132 -10.97 37.60 -12.77
CA MET A 132 -11.25 38.98 -13.14
C MET A 132 -10.43 39.41 -14.36
N VAL A 133 -9.12 39.14 -14.42
CA VAL A 133 -8.28 39.49 -15.59
C VAL A 133 -8.79 38.81 -16.86
N ASN A 134 -9.14 37.52 -16.80
CA ASN A 134 -9.73 36.79 -17.93
C ASN A 134 -11.09 37.34 -18.38
N SER A 135 -11.81 38.07 -17.51
CA SER A 135 -13.08 38.71 -17.84
C SER A 135 -12.91 40.04 -18.59
N LEU A 136 -11.68 40.54 -18.73
CA LEU A 136 -11.35 41.80 -19.43
C LEU A 136 -10.65 41.48 -20.76
N ASP A 137 -11.41 41.04 -21.77
CA ASP A 137 -10.87 40.35 -22.96
C ASP A 137 -9.85 41.13 -23.81
N LYS A 138 -9.77 42.46 -23.67
CA LYS A 138 -8.76 43.32 -24.34
C LYS A 138 -7.47 43.53 -23.54
N ILE A 139 -7.34 42.93 -22.35
CA ILE A 139 -6.19 43.13 -21.46
C ILE A 139 -5.08 42.14 -21.79
N THR A 140 -3.92 42.68 -22.16
CA THR A 140 -2.76 41.87 -22.55
C THR A 140 -1.92 41.49 -21.34
N VAL A 141 -1.86 40.20 -21.02
CA VAL A 141 -0.96 39.63 -20.00
C VAL A 141 0.41 39.30 -20.61
N LYS A 142 1.49 39.49 -19.85
CA LYS A 142 2.88 39.19 -20.23
C LYS A 142 3.27 37.81 -19.70
N SER A 143 3.26 36.81 -20.57
CA SER A 143 3.60 35.43 -20.23
C SER A 143 5.01 35.28 -19.64
N GLU A 144 6.04 35.83 -20.29
CA GLU A 144 7.47 35.69 -19.96
C GLU A 144 7.77 35.69 -18.45
N LYS A 145 7.33 36.73 -17.73
CA LYS A 145 7.58 36.88 -16.28
C LYS A 145 6.70 36.00 -15.40
N LEU A 146 5.50 35.66 -15.84
CA LEU A 146 4.63 34.76 -15.09
C LEU A 146 5.17 33.32 -15.19
N LEU A 147 5.77 32.95 -16.33
CA LEU A 147 6.53 31.71 -16.48
C LEU A 147 7.79 31.72 -15.61
N GLU A 148 8.53 32.84 -15.53
CA GLU A 148 9.64 33.00 -14.58
C GLU A 148 9.19 32.80 -13.11
N GLN A 149 7.97 33.23 -12.76
CA GLN A 149 7.39 32.96 -11.43
C GLN A 149 6.90 31.52 -11.25
N CYS A 150 6.37 30.86 -12.28
CA CYS A 150 6.05 29.43 -12.23
C CYS A 150 7.31 28.59 -12.05
N LYS A 151 8.39 28.94 -12.75
CA LYS A 151 9.72 28.37 -12.50
C LYS A 151 10.18 28.59 -11.07
N LYS A 152 10.09 29.82 -10.56
CA LYS A 152 10.43 30.13 -9.16
C LYS A 152 9.63 29.29 -8.16
N ALA A 153 8.36 28.99 -8.44
CA ALA A 153 7.55 28.09 -7.61
C ALA A 153 8.09 26.64 -7.62
N ALA A 154 8.50 26.13 -8.79
CA ALA A 154 9.12 24.82 -8.92
C ALA A 154 10.51 24.75 -8.25
N ASP A 155 11.34 25.78 -8.41
CA ASP A 155 12.64 25.90 -7.73
C ASP A 155 12.47 25.92 -6.19
N MET A 156 11.55 26.75 -5.67
CA MET A 156 11.24 26.86 -4.23
C MET A 156 10.56 25.61 -3.64
N TYR A 157 9.87 24.82 -4.46
CA TYR A 157 9.39 23.49 -4.05
C TYR A 157 10.54 22.46 -4.02
N SER A 158 11.48 22.56 -4.96
CA SER A 158 12.62 21.67 -5.10
C SER A 158 13.59 21.79 -3.92
N ASP A 159 13.94 23.00 -3.48
CA ASP A 159 14.74 23.20 -2.25
C ASP A 159 13.93 22.94 -0.95
N GLY A 160 12.61 23.09 -1.04
CA GLY A 160 11.66 22.89 0.06
C GLY A 160 11.42 24.14 0.90
N SER A 161 11.57 25.33 0.33
CA SER A 161 11.15 26.62 0.89
C SER A 161 9.62 26.78 0.95
N ILE A 162 8.89 26.09 0.07
CA ILE A 162 7.41 25.98 0.09
C ILE A 162 6.96 24.53 -0.05
N ASP A 163 5.73 24.25 0.37
CA ASP A 163 5.09 22.95 0.21
C ASP A 163 4.49 22.73 -1.20
N TYR A 164 4.05 21.49 -1.44
CA TYR A 164 3.48 21.07 -2.72
C TYR A 164 2.20 21.84 -3.06
N GLU A 165 1.28 21.97 -2.10
CA GLU A 165 0.01 22.66 -2.31
C GLU A 165 0.22 24.12 -2.70
N THR A 166 1.16 24.82 -2.05
CA THR A 166 1.52 26.20 -2.37
C THR A 166 2.09 26.30 -3.79
N ALA A 167 3.10 25.49 -4.12
CA ALA A 167 3.74 25.54 -5.44
C ALA A 167 2.76 25.18 -6.56
N LYS A 168 2.03 24.08 -6.39
CA LYS A 168 1.04 23.58 -7.36
C LYS A 168 -0.11 24.55 -7.54
N SER A 169 -0.65 25.12 -6.45
CA SER A 169 -1.73 26.11 -6.52
C SER A 169 -1.30 27.40 -7.21
N PHE A 170 -0.04 27.83 -7.07
CA PHE A 170 0.47 28.99 -7.78
C PHE A 170 0.51 28.73 -9.29
N VAL A 171 1.13 27.63 -9.71
CA VAL A 171 1.25 27.27 -11.14
C VAL A 171 -0.13 27.01 -11.77
N ASP A 172 -1.03 26.31 -11.08
CA ASP A 172 -2.39 26.08 -11.58
C ASP A 172 -3.21 27.38 -11.66
N THR A 173 -3.00 28.35 -10.76
CA THR A 173 -3.67 29.66 -10.84
C THR A 173 -3.12 30.51 -11.99
N ILE A 174 -1.81 30.49 -12.26
CA ILE A 174 -1.26 31.15 -13.47
C ILE A 174 -1.69 30.43 -14.75
N SER A 175 -1.74 29.09 -14.75
CA SER A 175 -2.20 28.26 -15.88
C SER A 175 -3.63 28.58 -16.31
N ALA A 176 -4.47 29.09 -15.40
CA ALA A 176 -5.84 29.49 -15.70
C ALA A 176 -5.95 30.86 -16.42
N LEU A 177 -4.87 31.65 -16.52
CA LEU A 177 -4.86 32.87 -17.34
C LEU A 177 -4.91 32.52 -18.84
N GLN A 178 -5.69 33.26 -19.61
CA GLN A 178 -5.90 33.01 -21.03
C GLN A 178 -4.56 32.95 -21.81
N GLY A 179 -4.26 31.79 -22.38
CA GLY A 179 -3.04 31.54 -23.17
C GLY A 179 -1.80 31.12 -22.37
N MET A 180 -1.89 30.94 -21.04
CA MET A 180 -0.74 30.52 -20.21
C MET A 180 -0.55 29.01 -20.11
N GLU A 181 -1.63 28.23 -20.17
CA GLU A 181 -1.70 26.77 -19.96
C GLU A 181 -0.48 25.98 -20.48
N VAL A 182 -0.21 26.05 -21.79
CA VAL A 182 0.89 25.31 -22.44
C VAL A 182 2.27 25.72 -21.93
N GLY A 183 2.46 27.00 -21.59
CA GLY A 183 3.73 27.50 -21.05
C GLY A 183 3.94 27.14 -19.57
N THR A 184 2.87 26.95 -18.81
CA THR A 184 2.94 26.56 -17.39
C THR A 184 3.17 25.06 -17.15
N GLU A 185 2.91 24.23 -18.16
CA GLU A 185 2.86 22.77 -18.02
C GLU A 185 4.21 22.15 -17.62
N GLU A 186 5.33 22.67 -18.10
CA GLU A 186 6.66 22.16 -17.72
C GLU A 186 6.94 22.30 -16.20
N TYR A 187 6.50 23.41 -15.59
CA TYR A 187 6.64 23.65 -14.15
C TYR A 187 5.64 22.86 -13.31
N ARG A 188 4.43 22.61 -13.85
CA ARG A 188 3.44 21.72 -13.24
C ARG A 188 4.02 20.31 -13.10
N GLN A 189 4.51 19.75 -14.21
CA GLN A 189 5.09 18.42 -14.26
C GLN A 189 6.36 18.33 -13.39
N GLU A 190 7.21 19.37 -13.36
CA GLU A 190 8.38 19.41 -12.48
C GLU A 190 8.02 19.31 -10.99
N ILE A 191 6.96 19.99 -10.55
CA ILE A 191 6.45 19.91 -9.17
C ILE A 191 5.85 18.52 -8.89
N GLU A 192 5.07 17.97 -9.82
CA GLU A 192 4.44 16.64 -9.68
C GLU A 192 5.48 15.50 -9.63
N PHE A 193 6.48 15.49 -10.54
CA PHE A 193 7.55 14.47 -10.51
C PHE A 193 8.39 14.50 -9.23
N ILE A 194 8.66 15.69 -8.67
CA ILE A 194 9.38 15.82 -7.40
C ILE A 194 8.50 15.41 -6.22
N TYR A 195 7.19 15.64 -6.27
CA TYR A 195 6.23 15.15 -5.28
C TYR A 195 6.18 13.62 -5.26
N ASP A 196 6.00 12.96 -6.41
CA ASP A 196 5.96 11.49 -6.50
C ASP A 196 7.29 10.86 -6.06
N SER A 197 8.42 11.48 -6.41
CA SER A 197 9.75 11.10 -5.91
C SER A 197 9.87 11.19 -4.38
N ARG A 198 9.23 12.17 -3.74
CA ARG A 198 9.18 12.30 -2.27
C ARG A 198 8.25 11.26 -1.65
N MET A 199 7.12 10.98 -2.29
CA MET A 199 6.18 9.94 -1.85
C MET A 199 6.80 8.54 -1.89
N LEU A 200 7.63 8.24 -2.90
CA LEU A 200 8.44 7.02 -2.96
C LEU A 200 9.42 6.91 -1.78
N TYR A 201 10.13 7.99 -1.43
CA TYR A 201 11.00 8.00 -0.25
C TYR A 201 10.22 7.70 1.05
N GLU A 202 9.08 8.37 1.28
CA GLU A 202 8.30 8.16 2.52
C GLU A 202 7.69 6.74 2.58
N GLN A 203 7.27 6.17 1.44
CA GLN A 203 6.86 4.76 1.36
C GLN A 203 8.03 3.82 1.68
N GLY A 204 9.23 4.08 1.16
CA GLY A 204 10.44 3.33 1.48
C GLY A 204 10.76 3.35 2.98
N TYR A 205 10.62 4.52 3.62
CA TYR A 205 10.83 4.71 5.05
C TYR A 205 9.78 3.97 5.90
N GLU A 206 8.52 3.95 5.46
CA GLU A 206 7.45 3.15 6.09
C GLU A 206 7.63 1.63 5.91
N TYR A 207 8.30 1.17 4.85
CA TYR A 207 8.69 -0.24 4.70
C TYR A 207 9.90 -0.60 5.57
N GLN A 208 10.89 0.28 5.70
CA GLN A 208 12.07 0.10 6.55
C GLN A 208 11.70 -0.08 8.03
N LYS A 209 10.78 0.75 8.55
CA LYS A 209 10.24 0.62 9.92
C LYS A 209 9.53 -0.71 10.18
N LYS A 210 9.07 -1.39 9.13
CA LYS A 210 8.33 -2.66 9.19
C LYS A 210 9.21 -3.86 8.80
N PHE A 211 10.54 -3.69 8.76
CA PHE A 211 11.53 -4.71 8.36
C PHE A 211 11.34 -5.24 6.91
N GLN A 212 10.52 -4.57 6.09
CA GLN A 212 10.28 -4.94 4.69
C GLN A 212 11.38 -4.36 3.78
N TYR A 213 12.65 -4.60 4.14
CA TYR A 213 13.84 -3.99 3.53
C TYR A 213 13.87 -4.11 2.01
N SER A 214 13.43 -5.26 1.47
CA SER A 214 13.34 -5.47 0.02
C SER A 214 12.50 -4.40 -0.69
N LYS A 215 11.31 -4.08 -0.16
CA LYS A 215 10.43 -3.01 -0.68
C LYS A 215 10.96 -1.62 -0.33
N ALA A 216 11.62 -1.46 0.82
CA ALA A 216 12.23 -0.20 1.21
C ALA A 216 13.30 0.22 0.19
N ILE A 217 14.21 -0.70 -0.14
CA ILE A 217 15.26 -0.50 -1.14
C ILE A 217 14.64 -0.27 -2.53
N GLU A 218 13.64 -1.06 -2.94
CA GLU A 218 12.97 -0.88 -4.25
C GLU A 218 12.33 0.51 -4.41
N ASN A 219 11.84 1.11 -3.31
CA ASN A 219 11.30 2.47 -3.32
C ASN A 219 12.42 3.52 -3.32
N TYR A 220 13.47 3.34 -2.51
CA TYR A 220 14.63 4.23 -2.51
C TYR A 220 15.38 4.23 -3.86
N GLU A 221 15.43 3.10 -4.58
CA GLU A 221 15.99 2.99 -5.93
C GLU A 221 15.22 3.77 -7.01
N LYS A 222 14.00 4.27 -6.70
CA LYS A 222 13.16 5.06 -7.61
C LYS A 222 13.12 6.56 -7.28
N VAL A 223 13.77 7.00 -6.20
CA VAL A 223 13.85 8.43 -5.83
C VAL A 223 14.76 9.14 -6.83
N LEU A 224 14.31 10.29 -7.36
CA LEU A 224 14.97 11.01 -8.43
C LEU A 224 16.14 11.86 -7.91
N GLU A 225 17.33 11.72 -8.53
CA GLU A 225 18.53 12.53 -8.23
C GLU A 225 18.29 14.05 -8.32
N LYS A 226 17.31 14.46 -9.13
CA LYS A 226 16.88 15.86 -9.28
C LYS A 226 16.51 16.48 -7.93
N ASP A 227 15.84 15.74 -7.05
CA ASP A 227 15.71 16.14 -5.64
C ASP A 227 16.93 15.65 -4.86
N LYS A 228 18.00 16.45 -4.90
CA LYS A 228 19.27 16.15 -4.21
C LYS A 228 19.13 15.94 -2.70
N LYS A 229 18.07 16.46 -2.07
CA LYS A 229 17.81 16.41 -0.63
C LYS A 229 17.18 15.08 -0.23
N TYR A 230 16.19 14.62 -0.99
CA TYR A 230 15.55 13.31 -0.78
C TYR A 230 16.33 12.16 -1.40
N TYR A 231 16.98 12.35 -2.54
CA TYR A 231 17.87 11.35 -3.15
C TYR A 231 19.02 10.98 -2.23
N LYS A 232 19.69 11.98 -1.62
CA LYS A 232 20.75 11.72 -0.64
C LYS A 232 20.24 10.87 0.54
N LYS A 233 19.09 11.23 1.13
CA LYS A 233 18.47 10.44 2.21
C LYS A 233 18.10 9.02 1.76
N ALA A 234 17.57 8.86 0.55
CA ALA A 234 17.23 7.56 -0.02
C ALA A 234 18.47 6.67 -0.12
N GLU A 235 19.58 7.22 -0.63
CA GLU A 235 20.87 6.52 -0.72
C GLU A 235 21.55 6.26 0.64
N GLU A 236 21.30 7.07 1.67
CA GLU A 236 21.74 6.82 3.05
C GLU A 236 20.89 5.70 3.69
N ASN A 237 19.56 5.81 3.66
CA ASN A 237 18.64 4.80 4.21
C ASN A 237 18.72 3.46 3.46
N LYS A 238 18.98 3.47 2.14
CA LYS A 238 19.19 2.27 1.33
C LYS A 238 20.39 1.46 1.82
N LYS A 239 21.50 2.12 2.18
CA LYS A 239 22.69 1.46 2.73
C LYS A 239 22.38 0.85 4.09
N GLU A 240 21.69 1.59 4.97
CA GLU A 240 21.21 1.08 6.26
C GLU A 240 20.30 -0.16 6.10
N CYS A 241 19.41 -0.16 5.10
CA CYS A 241 18.56 -1.31 4.77
C CYS A 241 19.37 -2.50 4.26
N ILE A 242 20.37 -2.29 3.40
CA ILE A 242 21.24 -3.35 2.87
C ILE A 242 22.07 -3.98 4.01
N GLU A 243 22.61 -3.16 4.91
CA GLU A 243 23.32 -3.63 6.10
C GLU A 243 22.41 -4.44 7.04
N LYS A 244 21.24 -3.90 7.39
CA LYS A 244 20.33 -4.54 8.37
C LYS A 244 19.60 -5.77 7.85
N MET A 245 19.34 -5.86 6.55
CA MET A 245 18.66 -7.04 5.98
C MET A 245 19.54 -8.29 5.98
N TYR A 246 20.87 -8.17 6.09
CA TYR A 246 21.79 -9.30 5.97
C TYR A 246 21.52 -10.38 7.02
N ASP A 247 21.64 -10.06 8.31
CA ASP A 247 21.37 -11.03 9.37
C ASP A 247 19.86 -11.31 9.51
N TYR A 248 18.99 -10.32 9.25
CA TYR A 248 17.54 -10.50 9.32
C TYR A 248 17.03 -11.54 8.31
N TYR A 249 17.35 -11.40 7.01
CA TYR A 249 16.91 -12.37 6.00
C TYR A 249 17.63 -13.72 6.10
N ILE A 250 18.85 -13.78 6.65
CA ILE A 250 19.47 -15.07 7.02
C ILE A 250 18.69 -15.76 8.15
N GLN A 251 18.20 -15.01 9.15
CA GLN A 251 17.36 -15.54 10.22
C GLN A 251 15.98 -16.00 9.69
N GLU A 252 15.28 -15.17 8.92
CA GLU A 252 13.96 -15.53 8.37
C GLU A 252 14.05 -16.73 7.41
N ALA A 253 15.12 -16.81 6.60
CA ALA A 253 15.37 -17.97 5.75
C ALA A 253 15.63 -19.25 6.58
N ALA A 254 16.35 -19.16 7.70
CA ALA A 254 16.56 -20.29 8.59
C ALA A 254 15.27 -20.76 9.28
N LEU A 255 14.35 -19.85 9.60
CA LEU A 255 13.01 -20.18 10.10
C LEU A 255 12.17 -20.86 9.01
N ALA A 256 12.09 -20.27 7.82
CA ALA A 256 11.36 -20.86 6.69
C ALA A 256 11.90 -22.26 6.30
N ALA A 257 13.22 -22.45 6.33
CA ALA A 257 13.85 -23.75 6.05
C ALA A 257 13.54 -24.81 7.14
N LYS A 258 13.48 -24.41 8.41
CA LYS A 258 13.08 -25.29 9.53
C LYS A 258 11.66 -25.81 9.35
N ASP A 259 10.75 -24.98 8.83
CA ASP A 259 9.37 -25.35 8.55
C ASP A 259 9.20 -26.03 7.16
N GLY A 260 10.31 -26.44 6.52
CA GLY A 260 10.31 -27.15 5.23
C GLY A 260 9.97 -26.28 4.01
N ASN A 261 9.83 -24.97 4.19
CA ASN A 261 9.56 -23.97 3.16
C ASN A 261 10.88 -23.46 2.53
N TYR A 262 11.59 -24.39 1.88
CA TYR A 262 12.84 -24.07 1.19
C TYR A 262 12.68 -23.11 0.00
N GLN A 263 11.46 -22.87 -0.49
CA GLN A 263 11.22 -21.85 -1.52
C GLN A 263 11.41 -20.45 -0.92
N VAL A 264 10.64 -20.10 0.13
CA VAL A 264 10.77 -18.79 0.80
C VAL A 264 12.17 -18.60 1.39
N ALA A 265 12.78 -19.67 1.92
CA ALA A 265 14.18 -19.63 2.37
C ALA A 265 15.17 -19.34 1.22
N THR A 266 14.90 -19.82 0.01
CA THR A 266 15.70 -19.51 -1.19
C THR A 266 15.48 -18.05 -1.62
N GLU A 267 14.23 -17.59 -1.70
CA GLU A 267 13.86 -16.21 -2.10
C GLU A 267 14.54 -15.15 -1.21
N TYR A 268 14.56 -15.34 0.12
CA TYR A 268 15.30 -14.48 1.04
C TYR A 268 16.81 -14.44 0.74
N MET A 269 17.42 -15.61 0.53
CA MET A 269 18.87 -15.71 0.31
C MET A 269 19.29 -15.17 -1.06
N GLU A 270 18.45 -15.32 -2.09
CA GLU A 270 18.66 -14.69 -3.41
C GLU A 270 18.55 -13.16 -3.32
N TYR A 271 17.65 -12.63 -2.49
CA TYR A 271 17.57 -11.18 -2.25
C TYR A 271 18.81 -10.65 -1.54
N VAL A 272 19.35 -11.36 -0.54
CA VAL A 272 20.65 -11.00 0.08
C VAL A 272 21.77 -11.08 -0.97
N LYS A 273 21.80 -12.15 -1.78
CA LYS A 273 22.81 -12.36 -2.83
C LYS A 273 22.87 -11.22 -3.87
N LYS A 274 21.75 -10.53 -4.18
CA LYS A 274 21.73 -9.34 -5.06
C LYS A 274 22.73 -8.26 -4.62
N TYR A 275 22.93 -8.07 -3.32
CA TYR A 275 23.79 -7.01 -2.76
C TYR A 275 25.09 -7.54 -2.11
N TYR A 276 25.15 -8.85 -1.85
CA TYR A 276 26.32 -9.56 -1.33
C TYR A 276 26.78 -10.66 -2.31
N PRO A 277 27.19 -10.31 -3.55
CA PRO A 277 27.46 -11.27 -4.62
C PRO A 277 28.66 -12.18 -4.36
N ASP A 278 29.64 -11.73 -3.57
CA ASP A 278 30.88 -12.46 -3.28
C ASP A 278 30.87 -13.15 -1.90
N ASP A 279 29.77 -13.09 -1.16
CA ASP A 279 29.67 -13.70 0.18
C ASP A 279 29.52 -15.23 0.11
N GLU A 280 30.53 -15.95 0.61
CA GLU A 280 30.58 -17.42 0.67
C GLU A 280 29.57 -18.05 1.63
N LYS A 281 29.20 -17.37 2.72
CA LYS A 281 28.19 -17.84 3.71
C LYS A 281 26.81 -17.80 3.05
N VAL A 282 26.46 -16.68 2.42
CA VAL A 282 25.23 -16.50 1.62
C VAL A 282 25.17 -17.54 0.51
N GLU A 283 26.25 -17.70 -0.27
CA GLU A 283 26.37 -18.69 -1.34
C GLU A 283 26.15 -20.13 -0.86
N LYS A 284 26.74 -20.50 0.28
CA LYS A 284 26.66 -21.84 0.86
C LYS A 284 25.26 -22.14 1.41
N ILE A 285 24.62 -21.16 2.04
CA ILE A 285 23.24 -21.29 2.54
C ILE A 285 22.28 -21.40 1.35
N LEU A 286 22.42 -20.55 0.34
CA LEU A 286 21.60 -20.57 -0.87
C LEU A 286 21.67 -21.93 -1.59
N LYS A 287 22.89 -22.44 -1.86
CA LYS A 287 23.10 -23.77 -2.44
C LYS A 287 22.52 -24.90 -1.59
N HIS A 288 22.53 -24.78 -0.27
CA HIS A 288 21.91 -25.76 0.62
C HIS A 288 20.38 -25.75 0.49
N TYR A 289 19.74 -24.58 0.50
CA TYR A 289 18.28 -24.48 0.35
C TYR A 289 17.79 -24.83 -1.05
N GLN A 290 18.49 -24.42 -2.11
CA GLN A 290 18.18 -24.85 -3.48
C GLN A 290 18.29 -26.37 -3.64
N LYS A 291 19.33 -27.01 -3.07
CA LYS A 291 19.44 -28.47 -3.04
C LYS A 291 18.27 -29.10 -2.27
N LYS A 292 17.96 -28.60 -1.06
CA LYS A 292 16.86 -29.12 -0.25
C LYS A 292 15.49 -28.91 -0.89
N LEU A 293 15.28 -27.80 -1.61
CA LEU A 293 14.07 -27.55 -2.40
C LEU A 293 13.87 -28.61 -3.50
N ALA A 294 14.95 -28.98 -4.21
CA ALA A 294 14.91 -30.06 -5.20
C ALA A 294 14.72 -31.45 -4.56
N GLU A 295 15.33 -31.73 -3.40
CA GLU A 295 15.16 -33.00 -2.69
C GLU A 295 13.75 -33.17 -2.08
N TYR A 296 13.16 -32.09 -1.52
CA TYR A 296 11.95 -32.10 -0.68
C TYR A 296 10.68 -31.62 -1.41
N THR A 297 10.74 -31.48 -2.74
CA THR A 297 9.55 -31.28 -3.56
C THR A 297 9.17 -32.60 -4.20
N LEU A 298 7.93 -33.03 -4.00
CA LEU A 298 7.34 -34.20 -4.66
C LEU A 298 6.11 -33.72 -5.45
N GLY A 299 6.10 -33.98 -6.75
CA GLY A 299 4.94 -33.78 -7.60
C GLY A 299 3.98 -34.96 -7.55
N SER A 300 2.81 -34.81 -8.18
CA SER A 300 1.83 -35.90 -8.34
C SER A 300 2.44 -37.14 -9.00
N ASP A 301 3.29 -36.96 -10.01
CA ASP A 301 3.94 -38.07 -10.72
C ASP A 301 4.98 -38.81 -9.87
N ASP A 302 5.75 -38.11 -9.01
CA ASP A 302 6.69 -38.76 -8.11
C ASP A 302 5.95 -39.67 -7.12
N ILE A 303 4.87 -39.16 -6.52
CA ILE A 303 4.03 -39.90 -5.56
C ILE A 303 3.31 -41.06 -6.27
N LYS A 304 2.77 -40.83 -7.48
CA LYS A 304 2.17 -41.88 -8.33
C LYS A 304 3.17 -43.00 -8.58
N ASN A 305 4.39 -42.66 -8.98
CA ASN A 305 5.44 -43.64 -9.30
C ASN A 305 5.92 -44.40 -8.05
N ILE A 306 6.01 -43.73 -6.89
CA ILE A 306 6.30 -44.39 -5.60
C ILE A 306 5.18 -45.36 -5.21
N TYR A 307 3.91 -44.94 -5.35
CA TYR A 307 2.76 -45.79 -5.02
C TYR A 307 2.64 -47.00 -5.95
N CYS A 308 2.63 -46.79 -7.27
CA CYS A 308 2.40 -47.85 -8.25
C CYS A 308 3.50 -48.93 -8.18
N LYS A 309 4.76 -48.51 -8.01
CA LYS A 309 5.90 -49.42 -7.78
C LYS A 309 5.82 -50.19 -6.46
N ALA A 310 5.22 -49.61 -5.43
CA ALA A 310 5.02 -50.31 -4.15
C ALA A 310 3.85 -51.29 -4.22
N ALA A 311 2.76 -50.93 -4.90
CA ALA A 311 1.54 -51.73 -5.04
C ALA A 311 1.59 -52.81 -6.12
N ASP A 312 2.64 -52.84 -6.95
CA ASP A 312 2.79 -53.73 -8.12
C ASP A 312 1.64 -53.57 -9.14
N ILE A 313 1.32 -52.30 -9.47
CA ILE A 313 0.28 -51.94 -10.44
C ILE A 313 0.80 -50.98 -11.50
N GLU A 314 0.17 -51.01 -12.68
CA GLU A 314 0.44 -50.05 -13.75
C GLU A 314 -0.10 -48.63 -13.43
N PRO A 315 0.56 -47.54 -13.86
CA PRO A 315 0.16 -46.17 -13.52
C PRO A 315 -1.08 -45.64 -14.26
N GLU A 316 -1.56 -46.32 -15.30
CA GLU A 316 -2.72 -45.91 -16.09
C GLU A 316 -4.00 -45.80 -15.25
N GLY A 317 -4.71 -44.68 -15.40
CA GLY A 317 -5.90 -44.36 -14.63
C GLY A 317 -5.64 -43.90 -13.18
N ILE A 318 -4.39 -43.93 -12.71
CA ILE A 318 -4.01 -43.46 -11.37
C ILE A 318 -3.81 -41.95 -11.35
N THR A 319 -4.53 -41.26 -10.47
CA THR A 319 -4.37 -39.81 -10.21
C THR A 319 -4.10 -39.54 -8.74
N VAL A 320 -3.37 -38.45 -8.47
CA VAL A 320 -2.77 -38.15 -7.16
C VAL A 320 -2.82 -36.64 -6.90
N SER A 321 -3.30 -36.25 -5.71
CA SER A 321 -3.30 -34.86 -5.25
C SER A 321 -2.39 -34.69 -4.02
N PRO A 322 -1.17 -34.13 -4.17
CA PRO A 322 -0.23 -33.92 -3.06
C PRO A 322 -0.63 -32.75 -2.15
N LEU A 323 -0.64 -33.00 -0.83
CA LEU A 323 -0.74 -32.00 0.23
C LEU A 323 0.50 -32.08 1.13
N PRO A 324 1.44 -31.12 1.07
CA PRO A 324 2.60 -31.11 1.95
C PRO A 324 2.21 -30.78 3.39
N GLN A 325 2.79 -31.49 4.36
CA GLN A 325 2.63 -31.27 5.80
C GLN A 325 3.96 -31.49 6.54
N MET A 326 4.08 -30.97 7.76
CA MET A 326 5.23 -31.20 8.64
C MET A 326 4.83 -32.12 9.79
N VAL A 327 5.61 -33.17 10.06
CA VAL A 327 5.39 -34.12 11.16
C VAL A 327 6.70 -34.34 11.88
N ASN A 328 6.74 -34.03 13.18
CA ASN A 328 7.95 -34.17 14.04
C ASN A 328 9.22 -33.49 13.48
N GLY A 329 9.07 -32.41 12.71
CA GLY A 329 10.17 -31.66 12.08
C GLY A 329 10.62 -32.21 10.72
N GLU A 330 10.08 -33.33 10.26
CA GLU A 330 10.27 -33.83 8.90
C GLU A 330 9.10 -33.42 7.99
N LYS A 331 9.38 -33.14 6.71
CA LYS A 331 8.35 -32.85 5.71
C LYS A 331 7.80 -34.15 5.13
N TYR A 332 6.47 -34.24 5.04
CA TYR A 332 5.74 -35.32 4.40
C TYR A 332 4.80 -34.77 3.33
N TYR A 333 4.37 -35.63 2.42
CA TYR A 333 3.28 -35.39 1.49
C TYR A 333 2.17 -36.38 1.77
N TYR A 334 1.04 -35.90 2.28
CA TYR A 334 -0.21 -36.65 2.26
C TYR A 334 -0.74 -36.64 0.82
N ALA A 335 -1.31 -37.75 0.36
CA ALA A 335 -2.03 -37.77 -0.90
C ALA A 335 -3.17 -38.79 -0.90
N GLU A 336 -4.29 -38.41 -1.49
CA GLU A 336 -5.28 -39.39 -1.94
C GLU A 336 -4.79 -40.02 -3.24
N ILE A 337 -4.88 -41.35 -3.33
CA ILE A 337 -4.62 -42.10 -4.56
C ILE A 337 -5.96 -42.52 -5.13
N LEU A 338 -6.27 -42.08 -6.34
CA LEU A 338 -7.51 -42.41 -7.04
C LEU A 338 -7.21 -43.25 -8.27
N LYS A 339 -8.09 -44.21 -8.56
CA LYS A 339 -8.15 -44.93 -9.84
C LYS A 339 -9.50 -44.67 -10.50
N ASP A 340 -9.49 -44.20 -11.73
CA ASP A 340 -10.70 -43.86 -12.51
C ASP A 340 -11.68 -42.94 -11.74
N GLY A 341 -11.11 -42.00 -10.97
CA GLY A 341 -11.86 -41.04 -10.13
C GLY A 341 -12.37 -41.57 -8.79
N LYS A 342 -12.05 -42.83 -8.41
CA LYS A 342 -12.41 -43.42 -7.10
C LYS A 342 -11.17 -43.54 -6.22
N ARG A 343 -11.23 -43.06 -4.97
CA ARG A 343 -10.13 -43.21 -4.00
C ARG A 343 -9.91 -44.69 -3.67
N ILE A 344 -8.72 -45.20 -3.99
CA ILE A 344 -8.28 -46.57 -3.70
C ILE A 344 -7.30 -46.64 -2.53
N ASN A 345 -6.61 -45.53 -2.21
CA ASN A 345 -5.71 -45.44 -1.07
C ASN A 345 -5.58 -44.00 -0.54
N GLU A 346 -5.06 -43.87 0.67
CA GLU A 346 -4.58 -42.61 1.27
C GLU A 346 -3.15 -42.87 1.73
N VAL A 347 -2.18 -42.06 1.30
CA VAL A 347 -0.75 -42.27 1.58
C VAL A 347 -0.11 -41.07 2.24
N LEU A 348 0.96 -41.31 2.98
CA LEU A 348 1.85 -40.30 3.53
C LEU A 348 3.28 -40.67 3.16
N ILE A 349 3.97 -39.81 2.41
CA ILE A 349 5.33 -40.05 1.92
C ILE A 349 6.31 -39.04 2.51
N ASN A 350 7.37 -39.53 3.15
CA ASN A 350 8.46 -38.69 3.66
C ASN A 350 9.19 -38.01 2.50
N ALA A 351 9.32 -36.68 2.54
CA ALA A 351 9.85 -35.91 1.43
C ALA A 351 11.35 -36.16 1.18
N GLU A 352 12.14 -36.51 2.19
CA GLU A 352 13.58 -36.74 2.07
C GLU A 352 13.89 -38.20 1.70
N ASN A 353 13.49 -39.14 2.56
CA ASN A 353 13.86 -40.55 2.45
C ASN A 353 12.85 -41.39 1.65
N LYS A 354 11.80 -40.76 1.11
CA LYS A 354 10.76 -41.34 0.23
C LYS A 354 10.03 -42.56 0.80
N LYS A 355 10.11 -42.83 2.12
CA LYS A 355 9.33 -43.88 2.79
C LYS A 355 7.85 -43.55 2.71
N MET A 356 7.08 -44.48 2.15
CA MET A 356 5.62 -44.44 2.13
C MET A 356 5.02 -45.14 3.36
N TYR A 357 3.92 -44.56 3.84
CA TYR A 357 3.03 -45.08 4.87
C TYR A 357 1.61 -45.07 4.29
N LEU A 358 0.81 -46.11 4.54
CA LEU A 358 -0.59 -46.21 4.13
C LEU A 358 -1.52 -45.82 5.27
N TYR A 359 -2.65 -45.19 4.96
CA TYR A 359 -3.64 -44.84 5.96
C TYR A 359 -4.36 -46.07 6.51
N LYS A 360 -4.49 -46.17 7.84
CA LYS A 360 -5.22 -47.27 8.50
C LYS A 360 -5.71 -46.87 9.89
N ASP A 361 -7.02 -46.84 10.10
CA ASP A 361 -7.63 -46.67 11.43
C ASP A 361 -8.55 -47.88 11.78
N GLY A 362 -9.54 -47.70 12.65
CA GLY A 362 -10.50 -48.76 13.01
C GLY A 362 -11.75 -48.83 12.11
N GLU A 363 -12.04 -47.77 11.35
CA GLU A 363 -13.19 -47.64 10.44
C GLU A 363 -12.77 -47.74 8.95
N ARG A 364 -11.54 -47.35 8.60
CA ARG A 364 -10.96 -47.33 7.26
C ARG A 364 -9.64 -48.11 7.18
N SER A 365 -9.57 -49.03 6.22
CA SER A 365 -8.33 -49.64 5.73
C SER A 365 -8.45 -49.80 4.21
N TYR A 366 -7.39 -49.45 3.50
CA TYR A 366 -7.27 -49.64 2.06
C TYR A 366 -6.63 -50.99 1.70
N GLU A 367 -6.42 -51.24 0.41
CA GLU A 367 -5.73 -52.43 -0.07
C GLU A 367 -4.32 -52.52 0.58
N ASN A 368 -4.01 -53.66 1.19
CA ASN A 368 -2.73 -53.84 1.87
C ASN A 368 -1.64 -54.11 0.82
N ILE A 369 -0.71 -53.18 0.68
CA ILE A 369 0.59 -53.43 0.06
C ILE A 369 1.41 -54.29 1.04
N ASP A 370 2.17 -55.27 0.54
CA ASP A 370 3.00 -56.10 1.41
C ASP A 370 4.10 -55.28 2.10
N HIS A 371 4.40 -55.63 3.35
CA HIS A 371 5.35 -54.96 4.23
C HIS A 371 5.06 -53.45 4.44
N ALA A 372 3.82 -52.99 4.20
CA ALA A 372 3.41 -51.62 4.40
C ALA A 372 3.65 -51.12 5.84
N ARG A 373 4.05 -49.85 5.94
CA ARG A 373 3.98 -49.06 7.18
C ARG A 373 2.65 -48.35 7.21
N PHE A 374 2.13 -48.04 8.39
CA PHE A 374 0.82 -47.40 8.53
C PHE A 374 0.90 -46.07 9.29
N PHE A 375 -0.05 -45.19 8.98
CA PHE A 375 -0.31 -43.97 9.73
C PHE A 375 -1.83 -43.78 9.92
N ARG A 376 -2.23 -42.96 10.89
CA ARG A 376 -3.60 -42.47 11.07
C ARG A 376 -3.60 -40.98 11.40
N LEU A 377 -4.79 -40.37 11.41
CA LEU A 377 -5.05 -39.14 12.13
C LEU A 377 -5.67 -39.47 13.48
N ASN A 378 -5.23 -38.81 14.55
CA ASN A 378 -5.83 -38.97 15.88
C ASN A 378 -7.04 -38.04 16.07
N THR A 379 -7.64 -38.04 17.26
CA THR A 379 -8.84 -37.21 17.58
C THR A 379 -8.61 -35.70 17.47
N ASN A 380 -7.36 -35.25 17.49
CA ASN A 380 -6.96 -33.85 17.35
C ASN A 380 -6.64 -33.48 15.88
N GLY A 381 -6.62 -34.46 14.97
CA GLY A 381 -6.16 -34.31 13.59
C GLY A 381 -4.64 -34.44 13.40
N GLU A 382 -3.91 -34.90 14.41
CA GLU A 382 -2.45 -35.07 14.35
C GLU A 382 -2.08 -36.43 13.74
N ILE A 383 -0.95 -36.50 13.03
CA ILE A 383 -0.47 -37.72 12.39
C ILE A 383 0.22 -38.64 13.41
N GLU A 384 -0.29 -39.86 13.55
CA GLU A 384 0.32 -40.93 14.34
C GLU A 384 0.85 -42.04 13.42
N PHE A 385 2.06 -42.52 13.68
CA PHE A 385 2.69 -43.63 12.95
C PHE A 385 2.51 -44.95 13.69
N ALA A 386 2.25 -46.03 12.95
CA ALA A 386 2.16 -47.36 13.54
C ALA A 386 3.56 -47.92 13.90
N ILE A 387 3.66 -48.59 15.04
CA ILE A 387 4.85 -49.37 15.42
C ILE A 387 5.05 -50.54 14.44
N SER A 388 6.28 -51.02 14.29
CA SER A 388 6.49 -52.18 13.40
C SER A 388 6.00 -53.47 14.06
N LYS A 389 5.68 -54.47 13.24
CA LYS A 389 5.40 -55.84 13.65
C LYS A 389 6.49 -56.44 14.55
N LYS A 390 7.76 -56.05 14.37
CA LYS A 390 8.86 -56.46 15.27
C LYS A 390 8.64 -55.90 16.67
N ASP A 391 8.38 -54.60 16.77
CA ASP A 391 8.25 -53.88 18.03
C ASP A 391 6.97 -54.34 18.77
N ALA A 392 5.87 -54.57 18.04
CA ALA A 392 4.66 -55.19 18.57
C ALA A 392 4.93 -56.59 19.15
N THR A 393 5.74 -57.41 18.45
CA THR A 393 6.17 -58.73 18.94
C THR A 393 7.05 -58.62 20.20
N GLU A 394 7.85 -57.55 20.31
CA GLU A 394 8.75 -57.30 21.44
C GLU A 394 7.96 -56.81 22.67
N ASN A 395 7.08 -55.83 22.50
CA ASN A 395 6.12 -55.37 23.54
C ASN A 395 5.32 -56.54 24.11
N LEU A 396 4.76 -57.40 23.25
CA LEU A 396 4.01 -58.59 23.69
C LEU A 396 4.86 -59.53 24.54
N LYS A 397 6.10 -59.84 24.14
CA LYS A 397 6.99 -60.69 24.94
C LYS A 397 7.27 -60.08 26.31
N ASN A 398 7.58 -58.79 26.33
CA ASN A 398 7.95 -58.06 27.55
C ASN A 398 6.80 -58.04 28.56
N GLU A 399 5.56 -57.76 28.14
CA GLU A 399 4.40 -57.81 29.04
C GLU A 399 4.00 -59.24 29.44
N LEU A 400 4.10 -60.22 28.55
CA LEU A 400 3.87 -61.62 28.92
C LEU A 400 4.87 -62.09 29.99
N GLU A 401 6.15 -61.72 29.89
CA GLU A 401 7.17 -62.03 30.90
C GLU A 401 6.92 -61.28 32.22
N LYS A 402 6.67 -59.97 32.16
CA LYS A 402 6.33 -59.09 33.31
C LYS A 402 5.09 -59.59 34.07
N LYS A 403 4.11 -60.17 33.37
CA LYS A 403 2.91 -60.83 33.96
C LYS A 403 3.06 -62.33 34.23
N LYS A 404 4.24 -62.91 33.97
CA LYS A 404 4.55 -64.35 34.13
C LYS A 404 3.60 -65.29 33.36
N ARG A 405 3.05 -64.82 32.23
CA ARG A 405 2.17 -65.59 31.34
C ARG A 405 3.00 -66.56 30.50
N VAL A 406 2.86 -67.86 30.77
CA VAL A 406 3.64 -68.92 30.12
C VAL A 406 3.19 -69.17 28.68
N TYR A 407 4.12 -69.15 27.73
CA TYR A 407 3.97 -69.57 26.33
C TYR A 407 5.20 -70.35 25.86
N LYS A 408 5.06 -71.19 24.81
CA LYS A 408 6.17 -71.90 24.14
C LYS A 408 6.55 -71.26 22.81
N LYS A 409 5.57 -70.70 22.09
CA LYS A 409 5.77 -69.99 20.81
C LYS A 409 4.70 -68.91 20.67
N LEU A 410 5.10 -67.75 20.15
CA LEU A 410 4.19 -66.73 19.64
C LEU A 410 4.07 -66.89 18.11
N GLU A 411 2.85 -66.85 17.59
CA GLU A 411 2.54 -66.92 16.16
C GLU A 411 1.62 -65.74 15.83
N GLU A 412 2.06 -64.80 14.99
CA GLU A 412 1.15 -63.77 14.44
C GLU A 412 0.09 -64.43 13.56
N ILE A 413 -1.10 -63.86 13.53
CA ILE A 413 -2.22 -64.27 12.68
C ILE A 413 -2.97 -63.05 12.13
N GLU A 414 -3.66 -63.23 11.00
CA GLU A 414 -4.63 -62.25 10.51
C GLU A 414 -5.90 -62.21 11.40
N SER A 415 -6.62 -61.10 11.33
CA SER A 415 -7.79 -60.81 12.18
C SER A 415 -9.00 -61.73 11.90
N ASP A 416 -9.16 -62.24 10.68
CA ASP A 416 -10.18 -63.24 10.32
C ASP A 416 -9.94 -64.58 11.03
N LYS A 417 -8.67 -64.95 11.20
CA LYS A 417 -8.23 -66.17 11.89
C LYS A 417 -8.26 -66.00 13.41
N ALA A 418 -8.15 -64.78 13.91
CA ALA A 418 -8.18 -64.47 15.35
C ALA A 418 -9.51 -64.86 16.01
N GLU A 419 -10.63 -64.69 15.32
CA GLU A 419 -11.98 -65.02 15.84
C GLU A 419 -12.09 -66.48 16.30
N ARG A 420 -11.31 -67.39 15.69
CA ARG A 420 -11.27 -68.82 16.04
C ARG A 420 -10.57 -69.11 17.38
N TYR A 421 -9.92 -68.10 17.98
CA TYR A 421 -9.11 -68.23 19.21
C TYR A 421 -9.55 -67.28 20.33
N SER A 422 -10.59 -66.46 20.13
CA SER A 422 -11.12 -65.52 21.12
C SER A 422 -11.68 -66.22 22.37
N LYS A 423 -12.18 -67.46 22.22
CA LYS A 423 -12.91 -68.23 23.25
C LYS A 423 -14.08 -67.44 23.85
N SER A 424 -14.70 -66.58 23.04
CA SER A 424 -15.73 -65.63 23.46
C SER A 424 -17.04 -65.86 22.72
N ASP A 425 -18.16 -65.65 23.41
CA ASP A 425 -19.50 -65.63 22.78
C ASP A 425 -19.76 -64.34 21.98
N LYS A 426 -18.95 -63.31 22.23
CA LYS A 426 -18.92 -62.05 21.46
C LYS A 426 -17.87 -62.14 20.36
N LYS A 427 -18.14 -61.49 19.23
CA LYS A 427 -17.12 -61.33 18.19
C LYS A 427 -15.99 -60.44 18.68
N ILE A 428 -14.76 -60.66 18.21
CA ILE A 428 -13.63 -59.76 18.46
C ILE A 428 -13.99 -58.32 18.11
N SER A 429 -14.70 -58.10 16.99
CA SER A 429 -15.12 -56.76 16.58
C SER A 429 -16.08 -56.05 17.56
N GLU A 430 -16.70 -56.78 18.49
CA GLU A 430 -17.57 -56.23 19.54
C GLU A 430 -16.84 -56.01 20.88
N MET A 431 -15.63 -56.56 21.01
CA MET A 431 -14.73 -56.40 22.17
C MET A 431 -13.66 -55.33 21.94
N LEU A 432 -13.33 -55.03 20.69
CA LEU A 432 -12.46 -53.93 20.29
C LEU A 432 -13.27 -52.63 20.10
N ASN A 433 -12.73 -51.49 20.52
CA ASN A 433 -13.33 -50.21 20.18
C ASN A 433 -13.05 -49.86 18.71
N LYS A 434 -14.01 -50.19 17.83
CA LYS A 434 -13.92 -49.97 16.37
C LYS A 434 -13.60 -48.54 15.96
N LYS A 435 -13.89 -47.55 16.81
CA LYS A 435 -13.71 -46.12 16.48
C LYS A 435 -12.29 -45.60 16.69
N GLU A 436 -11.47 -46.31 17.47
CA GLU A 436 -10.19 -45.78 17.92
C GLU A 436 -9.01 -46.56 17.33
N ASN A 437 -8.98 -47.90 17.45
CA ASN A 437 -7.71 -48.62 17.37
C ASN A 437 -7.67 -49.81 16.40
N THR A 438 -6.53 -49.93 15.72
CA THR A 438 -6.13 -51.05 14.86
C THR A 438 -5.10 -51.92 15.60
N TYR A 439 -5.08 -53.24 15.35
CA TYR A 439 -4.29 -54.18 16.15
C TYR A 439 -3.54 -55.22 15.32
N PHE A 440 -2.33 -55.59 15.76
CA PHE A 440 -1.66 -56.85 15.40
C PHE A 440 -2.18 -57.98 16.30
N PHE A 441 -2.45 -59.18 15.75
CA PHE A 441 -2.98 -60.32 16.50
C PHE A 441 -1.97 -61.45 16.63
N PHE A 442 -1.89 -62.06 17.81
CA PHE A 442 -0.90 -63.09 18.14
C PHE A 442 -1.51 -64.24 18.92
N ILE A 443 -1.09 -65.45 18.60
CA ILE A 443 -1.38 -66.67 19.35
C ILE A 443 -0.21 -66.99 20.29
N GLY A 444 -0.51 -67.10 21.58
CA GLY A 444 0.35 -67.78 22.56
C GLY A 444 0.07 -69.28 22.57
N ASN A 445 0.94 -70.08 21.94
CA ASN A 445 0.84 -71.54 21.99
C ASN A 445 1.50 -72.06 23.28
N LYS A 446 0.73 -72.70 24.17
CA LYS A 446 1.18 -73.21 25.48
C LYS A 446 1.71 -74.65 25.46
N GLY A 447 1.77 -75.27 24.27
CA GLY A 447 2.14 -76.67 24.07
C GLY A 447 0.93 -77.58 23.86
N PHE A 448 1.20 -78.80 23.38
CA PHE A 448 0.23 -79.74 22.79
C PHE A 448 -1.04 -80.00 23.63
N LEU A 449 -0.95 -79.96 24.96
CA LEU A 449 -2.06 -80.25 25.88
C LEU A 449 -2.62 -79.01 26.61
N ARG A 450 -2.09 -77.80 26.35
CA ARG A 450 -2.41 -76.58 27.13
C ARG A 450 -3.07 -75.47 26.32
N GLY A 451 -3.43 -75.76 25.07
CA GLY A 451 -4.19 -74.87 24.19
C GLY A 451 -3.42 -73.65 23.69
N LYS A 452 -4.18 -72.75 23.08
CA LYS A 452 -3.74 -71.48 22.49
C LYS A 452 -4.46 -70.33 23.20
N ASP A 453 -3.76 -69.25 23.53
CA ASP A 453 -4.34 -67.97 23.95
C ASP A 453 -4.27 -66.97 22.80
N LEU A 454 -5.23 -66.05 22.74
CA LEU A 454 -5.21 -64.91 21.84
C LEU A 454 -4.76 -63.65 22.58
N TYR A 455 -3.82 -62.93 21.98
CA TYR A 455 -3.39 -61.60 22.38
C TYR A 455 -3.51 -60.65 21.18
N CYS A 456 -3.59 -59.36 21.44
CA CYS A 456 -3.37 -58.35 20.41
C CYS A 456 -2.55 -57.18 20.95
N VAL A 457 -1.88 -56.48 20.04
CA VAL A 457 -1.07 -55.30 20.33
C VAL A 457 -1.59 -54.16 19.49
N ASP A 458 -1.89 -53.04 20.15
CA ASP A 458 -2.35 -51.82 19.51
C ASP A 458 -1.27 -51.25 18.58
N MET A 459 -1.64 -50.91 17.35
CA MET A 459 -0.68 -50.52 16.32
C MET A 459 -0.04 -49.16 16.58
N TYR A 460 -0.62 -48.27 17.37
CA TYR A 460 -0.20 -46.87 17.50
C TYR A 460 0.34 -46.52 18.89
N SER A 461 -0.31 -47.03 19.94
CA SER A 461 0.17 -46.92 21.33
C SER A 461 1.11 -48.05 21.74
N GLY A 462 1.13 -49.16 21.00
CA GLY A 462 1.91 -50.35 21.34
C GLY A 462 1.43 -51.12 22.58
N ALA A 463 0.27 -50.74 23.12
CA ALA A 463 -0.33 -51.37 24.30
C ALA A 463 -0.75 -52.83 24.03
N VAL A 464 -0.57 -53.69 25.03
CA VAL A 464 -0.73 -55.15 24.91
C VAL A 464 -1.99 -55.61 25.63
N TYR A 465 -2.78 -56.48 24.97
CA TYR A 465 -4.07 -56.94 25.48
C TYR A 465 -4.25 -58.45 25.36
N SER A 466 -5.04 -59.02 26.28
CA SER A 466 -5.60 -60.38 26.20
C SER A 466 -7.12 -60.36 26.06
N PHE A 467 -7.67 -61.44 25.52
CA PHE A 467 -9.12 -61.67 25.44
C PHE A 467 -9.56 -62.57 26.59
N GLU A 468 -10.35 -62.03 27.52
CA GLU A 468 -10.73 -62.70 28.77
C GLU A 468 -12.19 -62.37 29.13
N ASN A 469 -13.00 -63.39 29.42
CA ASN A 469 -14.39 -63.25 29.90
C ASN A 469 -15.26 -62.29 29.07
N ASN A 470 -15.26 -62.47 27.74
CA ASN A 470 -16.00 -61.64 26.77
C ASN A 470 -15.65 -60.13 26.81
N LYS A 471 -14.39 -59.82 27.15
CA LYS A 471 -13.80 -58.47 27.18
C LYS A 471 -12.36 -58.47 26.65
N LEU A 472 -11.92 -57.31 26.19
CA LEU A 472 -10.51 -56.97 26.02
C LEU A 472 -9.93 -56.51 27.36
N VAL A 473 -8.77 -57.03 27.75
CA VAL A 473 -8.09 -56.71 29.02
C VAL A 473 -6.67 -56.24 28.72
N LEU A 474 -6.32 -55.03 29.15
CA LEU A 474 -4.94 -54.53 29.11
C LEU A 474 -4.08 -55.36 30.06
N ILE A 475 -2.93 -55.86 29.59
CA ILE A 475 -1.99 -56.65 30.41
C ILE A 475 -0.74 -55.84 30.74
#